data_AF-A0A9E5RFA9-F1
#
_entry.id   AF-A0A9E5RFA9-F1
#
_cell.length_a   1.000
_cell.length_b   1.000
_cell.length_c   1.000
_cell.angle_alpha   90.00
_cell.angle_beta   90.00
_cell.angle_gamma   90.00
#
_symmetry.space_group_name_H-M   'P 1'
#
loop_
_entity.id
_entity.type
_entity.pdbx_description
1 polymer ?
#
loop_
_entity_poly.entity_id
_entity_poly.type
_entity_poly.pdbx_seq_one_letter_code
_entity_poly.pdbx_strand_id
1 'polypeptide(L)'
;MSKSSTEEQVREMAKLTLLTNKLNPIQEKNLKLYPLVFFNGVKSAKMDFDLSNDQMIESVEDRKELEITYQFNKAETKHLRVSYHLEIDESADNSSLDKRFEAIEMSVRNLLWLEIKVQVFINTKLAYESKDV
;
A
#
# COMPACT_ATOMS: atom_id res chain seq x y z
N MET A 1 -23.65 20.78 12.27
CA MET A 1 -22.59 20.68 11.24
C MET A 1 -21.95 19.33 11.40
N SER A 2 -22.18 18.44 10.44
CA SER A 2 -21.74 17.04 10.46
C SER A 2 -20.21 16.98 10.42
N LYS A 3 -19.58 16.42 11.45
CA LYS A 3 -18.19 15.94 11.39
C LYS A 3 -18.19 14.63 10.58
N SER A 4 -18.51 14.65 9.28
CA SER A 4 -18.14 13.51 8.43
C SER A 4 -16.62 13.56 8.34
N SER A 5 -15.97 12.77 9.19
CA SER A 5 -14.60 12.99 9.60
C SER A 5 -13.65 12.70 8.45
N THR A 6 -12.50 13.37 8.39
CA THR A 6 -11.43 13.07 7.42
C THR A 6 -11.10 11.58 7.37
N GLU A 7 -11.26 10.86 8.49
CA GLU A 7 -11.11 9.42 8.57
C GLU A 7 -12.07 8.67 7.65
N GLU A 8 -13.37 9.01 7.65
CA GLU A 8 -14.38 8.37 6.79
C GLU A 8 -14.03 8.51 5.31
N GLN A 9 -13.58 9.69 4.90
CA GLN A 9 -13.13 9.94 3.53
C GLN A 9 -11.92 9.08 3.15
N VAL A 10 -10.95 8.92 4.07
CA VAL A 10 -9.79 8.04 3.87
C VAL A 10 -10.23 6.58 3.76
N ARG A 11 -11.19 6.13 4.60
CA ARG A 11 -11.76 4.78 4.52
C ARG A 11 -12.41 4.54 3.16
N GLU A 12 -13.22 5.49 2.68
CA GLU A 12 -13.89 5.39 1.38
C GLU A 12 -12.88 5.30 0.22
N MET A 13 -11.80 6.08 0.28
CA MET A 13 -10.73 6.00 -0.71
C MET A 13 -10.01 4.65 -0.70
N ALA A 14 -9.76 4.06 0.47
CA ALA A 14 -9.20 2.72 0.59
C ALA A 14 -10.11 1.65 -0.06
N LYS A 15 -11.43 1.74 0.16
CA LYS A 15 -12.41 0.85 -0.48
C LYS A 15 -12.40 0.98 -1.99
N LEU A 16 -12.39 2.20 -2.52
CA LEU A 16 -12.33 2.46 -3.96
C LEU A 16 -11.02 1.93 -4.58
N THR A 17 -9.92 2.03 -3.85
CA THR A 17 -8.61 1.51 -4.26
C THR A 17 -8.67 -0.01 -4.47
N LEU A 18 -9.30 -0.73 -3.53
CA LEU A 18 -9.53 -2.18 -3.66
C LEU A 18 -10.46 -2.53 -4.83
N LEU A 19 -11.60 -1.83 -4.94
CA LEU A 19 -12.59 -2.10 -5.99
C LEU A 19 -12.05 -1.88 -7.40
N THR A 20 -11.18 -0.89 -7.57
CA THR A 20 -10.64 -0.52 -8.88
C THR A 20 -9.28 -1.12 -9.17
N ASN A 21 -8.63 -1.74 -8.17
CA ASN A 21 -7.23 -2.15 -8.21
C ASN A 21 -6.31 -1.01 -8.69
N LYS A 22 -6.64 0.24 -8.30
CA LYS A 22 -5.93 1.44 -8.73
C LYS A 22 -5.71 2.38 -7.56
N LEU A 23 -4.47 2.81 -7.40
CA LEU A 23 -4.11 3.90 -6.50
C LEU A 23 -4.65 5.22 -7.06
N ASN A 24 -5.14 6.08 -6.17
CA ASN A 24 -5.40 7.46 -6.53
C ASN A 24 -4.07 8.24 -6.65
N PRO A 25 -4.05 9.41 -7.34
CA PRO A 25 -2.81 10.15 -7.59
C PRO A 25 -2.06 10.59 -6.32
N ILE A 26 -2.77 10.84 -5.22
CA ILE A 26 -2.17 11.25 -3.94
C ILE A 26 -1.49 10.03 -3.29
N GLN A 27 -2.16 8.88 -3.26
CA GLN A 27 -1.59 7.63 -2.76
C GLN A 27 -0.35 7.25 -3.57
N GLU A 28 -0.45 7.25 -4.89
CA GLU A 28 0.66 6.89 -5.78
C GLU A 28 1.86 7.83 -5.58
N LYS A 29 1.62 9.15 -5.50
CA LYS A 29 2.67 10.13 -5.23
C LYS A 29 3.35 9.88 -3.89
N ASN A 30 2.59 9.66 -2.82
CA ASN A 30 3.15 9.42 -1.49
C ASN A 30 3.95 8.11 -1.43
N LEU A 31 3.41 7.02 -1.96
CA LEU A 31 4.09 5.74 -1.97
C LEU A 31 5.42 5.80 -2.73
N LYS A 32 5.48 6.53 -3.86
CA LYS A 32 6.74 6.74 -4.62
C LYS A 32 7.78 7.55 -3.86
N LEU A 33 7.36 8.43 -2.93
CA LEU A 33 8.28 9.26 -2.15
C LEU A 33 8.86 8.53 -0.94
N TYR A 34 8.14 7.56 -0.37
CA TYR A 34 8.57 6.90 0.87
C TYR A 34 9.99 6.32 0.83
N PRO A 35 10.45 5.66 -0.23
CA PRO A 35 11.84 5.20 -0.27
C PRO A 35 12.86 6.33 -0.15
N LEU A 36 12.58 7.49 -0.75
CA LEU A 36 13.45 8.67 -0.71
C LEU A 36 13.49 9.33 0.68
N VAL A 37 12.44 9.13 1.47
CA VAL A 37 12.34 9.62 2.86
C VAL A 37 13.04 8.68 3.82
N PHE A 38 12.88 7.37 3.65
CA PHE A 38 13.33 6.38 4.62
C PHE A 38 14.72 5.80 4.36
N PHE A 39 15.28 5.97 3.16
CA PHE A 39 16.60 5.43 2.80
C PHE A 39 17.54 6.53 2.33
N ASN A 40 18.79 6.42 2.75
CA ASN A 40 19.84 7.34 2.34
C ASN A 40 20.51 6.83 1.06
N GLY A 41 20.90 7.75 0.17
CA GLY A 41 21.67 7.41 -1.03
C GLY A 41 20.88 6.69 -2.12
N VAL A 42 19.54 6.81 -2.14
CA VAL A 42 18.69 6.24 -3.20
C VAL A 42 19.01 6.93 -4.53
N LYS A 43 19.56 6.17 -5.48
CA LYS A 43 19.85 6.59 -6.86
C LYS A 43 18.62 6.44 -7.74
N SER A 44 17.88 5.35 -7.56
CA SER A 44 16.62 5.11 -8.23
C SER A 44 15.68 4.29 -7.34
N ALA A 45 14.38 4.51 -7.51
CA ALA A 45 13.33 3.76 -6.84
C ALA A 45 12.22 3.44 -7.84
N LYS A 46 11.87 2.16 -7.95
CA LYS A 46 10.66 1.70 -8.63
C LYS A 46 9.70 1.14 -7.60
N MET A 47 8.41 1.33 -7.85
CA MET A 47 7.34 0.83 -7.01
C MET A 47 6.41 0.02 -7.90
N ASP A 48 6.19 -1.22 -7.49
CA ASP A 48 5.18 -2.10 -8.05
C ASP A 48 4.15 -2.41 -6.97
N PHE A 49 2.91 -2.67 -7.37
CA PHE A 49 1.86 -3.05 -6.45
C PHE A 49 0.94 -4.08 -7.08
N ASP A 50 0.43 -4.96 -6.24
CA ASP A 50 -0.61 -5.91 -6.57
C ASP A 50 -1.75 -5.71 -5.57
N LEU A 51 -2.85 -5.13 -6.04
CA LEU A 51 -4.08 -4.97 -5.25
C LEU A 51 -5.22 -5.80 -5.85
N SER A 52 -4.89 -6.78 -6.70
CA SER A 52 -5.89 -7.63 -7.34
C SER A 52 -6.51 -8.54 -6.30
N ASN A 53 -7.84 -8.45 -6.12
CA ASN A 53 -8.57 -9.32 -5.22
C ASN A 53 -9.40 -10.31 -6.02
N ASP A 54 -8.89 -11.54 -6.17
CA ASP A 54 -9.54 -12.63 -6.91
C ASP A 54 -10.91 -13.04 -6.33
N GLN A 55 -11.27 -12.59 -5.11
CA GLN A 55 -12.55 -12.93 -4.47
C GLN A 55 -13.67 -11.88 -4.66
N MET A 56 -13.47 -10.77 -5.40
CA MET A 56 -14.49 -9.71 -5.52
C MET A 56 -15.54 -9.90 -6.62
N ILE A 57 -15.56 -11.03 -7.34
CA ILE A 57 -16.57 -11.30 -8.38
C ILE A 57 -17.33 -12.60 -8.09
N GLU A 58 -18.20 -12.58 -7.08
CA GLU A 58 -19.35 -13.49 -7.01
C GLU A 58 -20.59 -12.74 -6.53
N SER A 59 -21.13 -11.87 -7.39
CA SER A 59 -22.57 -11.74 -7.63
C SER A 59 -22.79 -10.69 -8.72
N VAL A 60 -22.81 -11.16 -9.96
CA VAL A 60 -23.26 -10.39 -11.12
C VAL A 60 -24.78 -10.37 -11.08
N GLU A 61 -25.39 -9.49 -10.30
CA GLU A 61 -26.78 -9.08 -10.48
C GLU A 61 -27.02 -7.77 -9.72
N ASP A 62 -27.69 -6.83 -10.38
CA ASP A 62 -28.16 -5.53 -9.88
C ASP A 62 -27.24 -4.30 -10.03
N ARG A 63 -27.13 -3.85 -11.28
CA ARG A 63 -26.85 -2.44 -11.65
C ARG A 63 -28.04 -1.49 -11.39
N LYS A 64 -28.71 -1.59 -10.24
CA LYS A 64 -29.69 -0.59 -9.79
C LYS A 64 -29.54 -0.37 -8.30
N GLU A 65 -29.48 0.91 -7.93
CA GLU A 65 -29.34 1.46 -6.58
C GLU A 65 -27.92 1.41 -5.99
N LEU A 66 -27.27 2.59 -6.03
CA LEU A 66 -26.04 2.95 -5.34
C LEU A 66 -26.23 3.04 -3.80
N GLU A 67 -27.01 2.14 -3.22
CA GLU A 67 -27.07 1.89 -1.77
C GLU A 67 -26.57 0.47 -1.49
N ILE A 68 -25.44 0.12 -2.08
CA ILE A 68 -24.74 -1.10 -1.69
C ILE A 68 -24.17 -0.82 -0.29
N THR A 69 -24.89 -1.29 0.72
CA THR A 69 -24.34 -1.51 2.06
C THR A 69 -23.31 -2.63 1.91
N TYR A 70 -22.11 -2.27 1.43
CA TYR A 70 -20.99 -3.19 1.23
C TYR A 70 -20.62 -3.75 2.60
N GLN A 71 -21.11 -4.95 2.91
CA GLN A 71 -20.60 -5.71 4.02
C GLN A 71 -19.20 -6.17 3.64
N PHE A 72 -18.21 -5.36 4.02
CA PHE A 72 -16.79 -5.71 4.06
C PHE A 72 -16.62 -6.84 5.09
N ASN A 73 -17.12 -8.03 4.78
CA ASN A 73 -16.74 -9.24 5.49
C ASN A 73 -15.31 -9.53 5.07
N LYS A 74 -14.34 -9.03 5.86
CA LYS A 74 -12.89 -9.26 5.76
C LYS A 74 -12.42 -9.57 4.33
N ALA A 75 -12.21 -8.55 3.50
CA ALA A 75 -11.44 -8.72 2.28
C ALA A 75 -10.12 -9.41 2.66
N GLU A 76 -9.83 -10.57 2.07
CA GLU A 76 -8.66 -11.37 2.44
C GLU A 76 -7.41 -10.70 1.85
N THR A 77 -6.88 -9.68 2.52
CA THR A 77 -5.82 -8.80 1.98
C THR A 77 -4.43 -9.42 1.95
N LYS A 78 -4.29 -10.70 2.33
CA LYS A 78 -3.00 -11.41 2.47
C LYS A 78 -2.19 -11.48 1.17
N HIS A 79 -2.85 -11.39 0.02
CA HIS A 79 -2.21 -11.37 -1.28
C HIS A 79 -1.79 -9.96 -1.73
N LEU A 80 -2.39 -8.90 -1.15
CA LEU A 80 -2.08 -7.52 -1.52
C LEU A 80 -0.63 -7.20 -1.18
N ARG A 81 0.03 -6.47 -2.08
CA ARG A 81 1.45 -6.16 -1.92
C ARG A 81 1.85 -4.82 -2.52
N VAL A 82 2.79 -4.15 -1.87
CA VAL A 82 3.62 -3.08 -2.45
C VAL A 82 5.07 -3.52 -2.42
N SER A 83 5.73 -3.46 -3.56
CA SER A 83 7.14 -3.82 -3.73
C SER A 83 7.95 -2.60 -4.12
N TYR A 84 9.04 -2.33 -3.39
CA TYR A 84 9.99 -1.28 -3.68
C TYR A 84 11.29 -1.88 -4.20
N HIS A 85 11.73 -1.43 -5.37
CA HIS A 85 13.01 -1.81 -5.96
C HIS A 85 13.93 -0.61 -5.95
N LEU A 86 14.93 -0.64 -5.07
CA LEU A 86 15.82 0.47 -4.77
C LEU A 86 17.23 0.19 -5.29
N GLU A 87 17.80 1.18 -5.96
CA GLU A 87 19.24 1.26 -6.18
C GLU A 87 19.81 2.26 -5.18
N ILE A 88 20.69 1.79 -4.29
CA ILE A 88 21.25 2.60 -3.21
C ILE A 88 22.76 2.65 -3.35
N ASP A 89 23.34 3.83 -3.11
CA ASP A 89 24.78 3.99 -2.96
C ASP A 89 25.30 3.16 -1.78
N GLU A 90 26.20 2.21 -2.03
CA GLU A 90 26.78 1.35 -0.98
C GLU A 90 27.60 2.14 0.05
N SER A 91 28.05 3.35 -0.29
CA SER A 91 28.72 4.25 0.64
C SER A 91 27.76 5.03 1.55
N ALA A 92 26.45 5.02 1.26
CA ALA A 92 25.46 5.73 2.06
C ALA A 92 25.14 4.98 3.35
N ASP A 93 25.24 5.69 4.49
CA ASP A 93 24.88 5.12 5.78
C ASP A 93 23.37 4.87 5.87
N ASN A 94 23.01 3.59 5.89
CA ASN A 94 21.65 3.12 6.15
C ASN A 94 21.61 2.33 7.46
N SER A 95 22.19 2.89 8.53
CA SER A 95 22.07 2.35 9.88
C SER A 95 20.60 2.12 10.30
N SER A 96 20.38 1.11 11.15
CA SER A 96 19.06 0.69 11.66
C SER A 96 18.05 0.29 10.57
N LEU A 97 18.46 -0.55 9.61
CA LEU A 97 17.59 -1.03 8.51
C LEU A 97 16.24 -1.55 9.00
N ASP A 98 16.20 -2.34 10.07
CA ASP A 98 14.95 -2.88 10.62
C ASP A 98 13.91 -1.78 10.93
N LYS A 99 14.34 -0.67 11.54
CA LYS A 99 13.47 0.46 11.86
C LYS A 99 13.00 1.21 10.61
N ARG A 100 13.84 1.26 9.57
CA ARG A 100 13.50 1.88 8.28
C ARG A 100 12.45 1.04 7.56
N PHE A 101 12.60 -0.29 7.58
CA PHE A 101 11.62 -1.22 7.05
C PHE A 101 10.28 -1.15 7.79
N GLU A 102 10.31 -1.08 9.13
CA GLU A 102 9.10 -0.87 9.94
C GLU A 102 8.42 0.47 9.60
N ALA A 103 9.20 1.55 9.47
CA ALA A 103 8.65 2.87 9.18
C ALA A 103 7.99 2.94 7.80
N ILE A 104 8.61 2.37 6.76
CA ILE A 104 8.00 2.34 5.42
C ILE A 104 6.77 1.43 5.40
N GLU A 105 6.80 0.27 6.05
CA GLU A 105 5.67 -0.63 6.16
C GLU A 105 4.47 0.03 6.85
N MET A 106 4.68 0.64 8.01
CA MET A 106 3.64 1.38 8.73
C MET A 106 3.08 2.53 7.90
N SER A 107 3.94 3.25 7.17
CA SER A 107 3.50 4.37 6.33
C SER A 107 2.62 3.91 5.17
N VAL A 108 2.99 2.80 4.51
CA VAL A 108 2.18 2.18 3.45
C VAL A 108 0.81 1.76 3.99
N ARG A 109 0.79 1.00 5.09
CA ARG A 109 -0.45 0.52 5.71
C ARG A 109 -1.35 1.67 6.19
N ASN A 110 -0.77 2.72 6.76
CA ASN A 110 -1.51 3.90 7.20
C ASN A 110 -2.05 4.74 6.05
N LEU A 111 -1.33 4.82 4.92
CA LEU A 111 -1.79 5.57 3.75
C LEU A 111 -2.91 4.84 3.00
N LEU A 112 -2.77 3.52 2.87
CA LEU A 112 -3.73 2.70 2.14
C LEU A 112 -4.89 2.22 3.01
N TRP A 113 -4.70 2.19 4.33
CA TRP A 113 -5.68 1.67 5.27
C TRP A 113 -6.01 0.19 5.04
N LEU A 114 -4.98 -0.56 4.66
CA LEU A 114 -5.06 -1.98 4.29
C LEU A 114 -3.95 -2.77 5.00
N GLU A 115 -4.28 -4.00 5.38
CA GLU A 115 -3.30 -5.01 5.80
C GLU A 115 -2.58 -5.54 4.55
N ILE A 116 -1.57 -4.82 4.10
CA ILE A 116 -0.82 -5.06 2.87
C ILE A 116 0.62 -5.49 3.17
N LYS A 117 1.13 -6.46 2.40
CA LYS A 117 2.54 -6.85 2.47
C LYS A 117 3.43 -5.82 1.81
N VAL A 118 4.58 -5.55 2.39
CA VAL A 118 5.61 -4.69 1.83
C VAL A 118 6.87 -5.50 1.56
N GLN A 119 7.41 -5.39 0.36
CA GLN A 119 8.70 -5.96 -0.01
C GLN A 119 9.66 -4.83 -0.37
N VAL A 120 10.91 -4.94 0.07
CA VAL A 120 11.98 -4.00 -0.30
C VAL A 120 13.15 -4.79 -0.86
N PHE A 121 13.49 -4.49 -2.11
CA PHE A 121 14.66 -4.98 -2.80
C PHE A 121 15.70 -3.87 -2.84
N ILE A 122 16.91 -4.15 -2.36
CA ILE A 122 18.05 -3.21 -2.43
C ILE A 122 19.10 -3.82 -3.34
N ASN A 123 19.49 -3.08 -4.39
CA ASN A 123 20.47 -3.51 -5.39
C ASN A 123 20.15 -4.93 -5.90
N THR A 124 18.89 -5.13 -6.31
CA THR A 124 18.30 -6.39 -6.82
C THR A 124 18.10 -7.53 -5.82
N LYS A 125 18.55 -7.40 -4.57
CA LYS A 125 18.39 -8.42 -3.54
C LYS A 125 17.19 -8.11 -2.66
N LEU A 126 16.37 -9.12 -2.36
CA LEU A 126 15.30 -8.99 -1.36
C LEU A 126 15.97 -8.72 0.00
N ALA A 127 15.76 -7.50 0.51
CA ALA A 127 16.32 -7.06 1.78
C ALA A 127 15.30 -7.16 2.91
N TYR A 128 14.01 -7.04 2.59
CA TYR A 128 12.92 -7.10 3.54
C TYR A 128 11.63 -7.58 2.90
N GLU A 129 10.86 -8.36 3.67
CA GLU A 129 9.49 -8.74 3.38
C GLU A 129 8.68 -8.69 4.68
N SER A 130 7.50 -8.08 4.61
CA SER A 130 6.52 -8.08 5.70
C SER A 130 6.24 -9.49 6.18
N LYS A 131 6.21 -9.67 7.50
CA LYS A 131 5.65 -10.89 8.10
C LYS A 131 4.16 -10.99 7.74
N ASP A 132 3.66 -12.22 7.63
CA ASP A 132 2.24 -12.46 7.39
C ASP A 132 1.38 -11.66 8.38
N VAL A 133 0.39 -10.95 7.83
CA VAL A 133 -0.58 -10.11 8.55
C VAL A 133 -1.77 -10.95 8.97
#